data_AF-A0A1G8EVG7-F1
#
_entry.id   AF-A0A1G8EVG7-F1
#
_cell.length_a   1.000
_cell.length_b   1.000
_cell.length_c   1.000
_cell.angle_alpha   90.00
_cell.angle_beta   90.00
_cell.angle_gamma   90.00
#
_symmetry.space_group_name_H-M   'P 1'
#
loop_
_entity.id
_entity.type
_entity.pdbx_description
1 polymer ?
#
loop_
_entity_poly.entity_id
_entity_poly.type
_entity_poly.pdbx_seq_one_letter_code
_entity_poly.pdbx_strand_id
1 'polypeptide(L)'
;MSDRFERLLHGLIGLDAESVGQVVIERAVRQRVADLGCADEDAYWLQLQVSSLEQQALVEAVVVPETWFFRYPESFVALAQLARERVAQIMGVRPLRILSLPCSSGEEPYSIAMALLDAGLPGDTFRIDAMDISELILVRAQRALYGRNSFRGDNLSFRDRHFVETPEGFQLKDEVRRKVRLLAGNLLAPGLLAGEAPYDFVFCRNLLIYFDRPTQQSVAAVLQRLMRDDGALFIGPAEASLFSQVGMQALNIPLAFVFRRAVDKAPVPTAAPPQAVPARARGAAPAPAYQPAMPRTPASAPRPQATGESALEEIASLANAGHSDEARSACERYLAAHGPTAQVFYWLGLLSDVAGCSSEAQGYYRKALYLAPRHAEAIAHLSALLAARGDLAGARRLQQRAGRGVSRDER
;
A
#
# COMPACT_ATOMS: atom_id res chain seq x y z
N MET A 1 -7.52 6.48 -31.96
CA MET A 1 -7.00 7.85 -31.76
C MET A 1 -6.34 8.01 -30.39
N SER A 2 -6.92 7.51 -29.29
CA SER A 2 -6.33 7.51 -27.92
C SER A 2 -4.90 6.92 -27.81
N ASP A 3 -4.61 5.86 -28.57
CA ASP A 3 -3.37 5.07 -28.46
C ASP A 3 -2.04 5.86 -28.56
N ARG A 4 -1.98 6.99 -29.30
CA ARG A 4 -0.75 7.79 -29.40
C ARG A 4 -0.41 8.53 -28.10
N PHE A 5 -1.43 9.00 -27.38
CA PHE A 5 -1.24 9.69 -26.10
C PHE A 5 -0.86 8.69 -25.01
N GLU A 6 -1.47 7.50 -25.05
CA GLU A 6 -1.11 6.37 -24.18
C GLU A 6 0.35 5.98 -24.36
N ARG A 7 0.81 5.79 -25.60
CA ARG A 7 2.22 5.49 -25.90
C ARG A 7 3.18 6.61 -25.48
N LEU A 8 2.78 7.87 -25.63
CA LEU A 8 3.59 9.00 -25.16
C LEU A 8 3.72 8.97 -23.63
N LEU A 9 2.63 8.81 -22.89
CA LEU A 9 2.63 8.75 -21.42
C LEU A 9 3.38 7.52 -20.90
N HIS A 10 3.23 6.38 -21.56
CA HIS A 10 4.02 5.18 -21.26
C HIS A 10 5.53 5.47 -21.43
N GLY A 11 5.94 6.07 -22.55
CA GLY A 11 7.34 6.41 -22.81
C GLY A 11 7.91 7.48 -21.86
N LEU A 12 7.10 8.44 -21.44
CA LEU A 12 7.54 9.52 -20.54
C LEU A 12 7.63 9.06 -19.08
N ILE A 13 6.62 8.35 -18.59
CA ILE A 13 6.41 8.12 -17.15
C ILE A 13 6.09 6.68 -16.79
N GLY A 14 6.10 5.75 -17.75
CA GLY A 14 5.83 4.32 -17.57
C GLY A 14 4.35 3.97 -17.37
N LEU A 15 3.46 4.94 -17.55
CA LEU A 15 2.04 4.79 -17.27
C LEU A 15 1.41 3.75 -18.21
N ASP A 16 0.77 2.74 -17.62
CA ASP A 16 -0.01 1.76 -18.35
C ASP A 16 -1.49 2.16 -18.40
N ALA A 17 -2.00 2.32 -19.62
CA ALA A 17 -3.36 2.74 -19.88
C ALA A 17 -4.40 1.70 -19.41
N GLU A 18 -4.04 0.41 -19.40
CA GLU A 18 -4.93 -0.64 -18.86
C GLU A 18 -5.10 -0.52 -17.35
N SER A 19 -4.05 -0.09 -16.64
CA SER A 19 -4.01 0.04 -15.19
C SER A 19 -4.68 1.33 -14.69
N VAL A 20 -4.43 2.46 -15.35
CA VAL A 20 -5.03 3.78 -14.99
C VAL A 20 -6.46 3.93 -15.51
N GLY A 21 -6.75 3.28 -16.64
CA GLY A 21 -8.02 3.38 -17.35
C GLY A 21 -8.00 4.47 -18.41
N GLN A 22 -8.28 4.06 -19.65
CA GLN A 22 -8.34 4.92 -20.84
C GLN A 22 -9.16 6.22 -20.66
N VAL A 23 -10.25 6.16 -19.90
CA VAL A 23 -11.14 7.31 -19.65
C VAL A 23 -10.41 8.47 -18.94
N VAL A 24 -9.44 8.16 -18.06
CA VAL A 24 -8.65 9.18 -17.36
C VAL A 24 -7.77 9.93 -18.34
N ILE A 25 -7.09 9.22 -19.23
CA ILE A 25 -6.22 9.78 -20.26
C ILE A 25 -7.05 10.63 -21.24
N GLU A 26 -8.18 10.11 -21.72
CA GLU A 26 -9.08 10.86 -22.62
C GLU A 26 -9.63 12.14 -21.97
N ARG A 27 -9.92 12.11 -20.66
CA ARG A 27 -10.36 13.30 -19.92
C ARG A 27 -9.23 14.31 -19.80
N ALA A 28 -8.02 13.87 -19.46
CA ALA A 28 -6.85 14.72 -19.36
C ALA A 28 -6.52 15.40 -20.70
N VAL A 29 -6.49 14.63 -21.79
CA VAL A 29 -6.27 15.16 -23.15
C VAL A 29 -7.33 16.20 -23.50
N ARG A 30 -8.62 15.90 -23.30
CA ARG A 30 -9.69 16.87 -23.56
C ARG A 30 -9.57 18.16 -22.75
N GLN A 31 -9.16 18.05 -21.48
CA GLN A 31 -8.91 19.22 -20.64
C GLN A 31 -7.77 20.05 -21.21
N ARG A 32 -6.64 19.43 -21.57
CA ARG A 32 -5.48 20.15 -22.12
C ARG A 32 -5.75 20.79 -23.49
N VAL A 33 -6.48 20.11 -24.37
CA VAL A 33 -6.96 20.67 -25.66
C VAL A 33 -7.75 21.97 -25.40
N ALA A 34 -8.66 21.96 -24.43
CA ALA A 34 -9.45 23.13 -24.07
C ALA A 34 -8.60 24.25 -23.45
N ASP A 35 -7.70 23.90 -22.52
CA ASP A 35 -6.82 24.86 -21.84
C ASP A 35 -5.89 25.61 -22.82
N LEU A 36 -5.42 24.93 -23.86
CA LEU A 36 -4.55 25.51 -24.89
C LEU A 36 -5.33 26.18 -26.04
N GLY A 37 -6.65 26.03 -26.08
CA GLY A 37 -7.48 26.49 -27.19
C GLY A 37 -7.16 25.80 -28.52
N CYS A 38 -6.71 24.54 -28.48
CA CYS A 38 -6.47 23.76 -29.70
C CYS A 38 -7.79 23.46 -30.41
N ALA A 39 -7.76 23.48 -31.76
CA ALA A 39 -8.96 23.19 -32.56
C ALA A 39 -9.47 21.75 -32.36
N ASP A 40 -8.54 20.80 -32.21
CA ASP A 40 -8.81 19.38 -32.01
C ASP A 40 -7.60 18.66 -31.36
N GLU A 41 -7.74 17.35 -31.17
CA GLU A 41 -6.67 16.50 -30.61
C GLU A 41 -5.46 16.37 -31.54
N ASP A 42 -5.60 16.56 -32.85
CA ASP A 42 -4.48 16.48 -33.80
C ASP A 42 -3.59 17.71 -33.70
N ALA A 43 -4.19 18.90 -33.60
CA ALA A 43 -3.48 20.15 -33.30
C ALA A 43 -2.75 20.07 -31.95
N TYR A 44 -3.41 19.51 -30.93
CA TYR A 44 -2.79 19.29 -29.63
C TYR A 44 -1.63 18.29 -29.68
N TRP A 45 -1.77 17.20 -30.45
CA TRP A 45 -0.69 16.24 -30.64
C TRP A 45 0.56 16.88 -31.24
N LEU A 46 0.42 17.75 -32.24
CA LEU A 46 1.54 18.48 -32.83
C LEU A 46 2.25 19.35 -31.78
N GLN A 47 1.50 19.97 -30.87
CA GLN A 47 2.07 20.77 -29.78
C GLN A 47 2.88 19.91 -28.79
N LEU A 48 2.39 18.70 -28.46
CA LEU A 48 3.11 17.76 -27.60
C LEU A 48 4.44 17.30 -28.20
N GLN A 49 4.59 17.29 -29.53
CA GLN A 49 5.86 16.89 -30.16
C GLN A 49 6.97 17.92 -30.00
N VAL A 50 6.63 19.19 -29.76
CA VAL A 50 7.59 20.31 -29.75
C VAL A 50 7.74 20.99 -28.40
N SER A 51 6.84 20.71 -27.45
CA SER A 51 6.83 21.35 -26.13
C SER A 51 6.95 20.33 -25.00
N SER A 52 8.13 20.26 -24.37
CA SER A 52 8.32 19.49 -23.13
C SER A 52 7.50 20.02 -21.96
N LEU A 53 7.24 21.34 -21.92
CA LEU A 53 6.36 21.95 -20.92
C LEU A 53 4.93 21.42 -21.04
N GLU A 54 4.43 21.23 -22.27
CA GLU A 54 3.09 20.69 -22.46
C GLU A 54 3.03 19.18 -22.21
N GLN A 55 4.10 18.44 -22.52
CA GLN A 55 4.22 17.05 -22.11
C GLN A 55 4.13 16.91 -20.59
N GLN A 56 4.83 17.77 -19.84
CA GLN A 56 4.72 17.81 -18.39
C GLN A 56 3.30 18.16 -17.95
N ALA A 57 2.65 19.17 -18.56
CA ALA A 57 1.28 19.53 -18.20
C ALA A 57 0.27 18.39 -18.46
N LEU A 58 0.48 17.57 -19.49
CA LEU A 58 -0.31 16.35 -19.69
C LEU A 58 -0.05 15.30 -18.62
N VAL A 59 1.21 15.11 -18.21
CA VAL A 59 1.59 14.23 -17.09
C VAL A 59 0.86 14.68 -15.81
N GLU A 60 0.91 15.97 -15.48
CA GLU A 60 0.20 16.55 -14.33
C GLU A 60 -1.31 16.25 -14.36
N ALA A 61 -1.92 16.22 -15.54
CA ALA A 61 -3.36 15.98 -15.70
C ALA A 61 -3.76 14.49 -15.55
N VAL A 62 -2.82 13.54 -15.68
CA VAL A 62 -3.12 12.10 -15.58
C VAL A 62 -2.66 11.47 -14.26
N VAL A 63 -1.72 12.10 -13.55
CA VAL A 63 -1.25 11.60 -12.24
C VAL A 63 -2.38 11.64 -11.22
N VAL A 64 -2.49 10.60 -10.39
CA VAL A 64 -3.51 10.47 -9.35
C VAL A 64 -2.90 10.79 -7.98
N PRO A 65 -3.17 11.97 -7.39
CA PRO A 65 -2.49 12.42 -6.18
C PRO A 65 -3.16 11.91 -4.88
N GLU A 66 -3.64 10.66 -4.83
CA GLU A 66 -4.33 10.18 -3.63
C GLU A 66 -3.36 9.73 -2.53
N THR A 67 -3.29 10.50 -1.46
CA THR A 67 -2.48 10.21 -0.28
C THR A 67 -3.13 10.78 0.99
N TRP A 68 -2.71 10.27 2.16
CA TRP A 68 -3.12 10.76 3.48
C TRP A 68 -2.06 10.38 4.53
N PHE A 69 -2.08 11.10 5.66
CA PHE A 69 -1.12 10.85 6.73
C PHE A 69 -1.28 9.45 7.32
N PHE A 70 -0.15 8.82 7.64
CA PHE A 70 -0.07 7.49 8.24
C PHE A 70 -0.85 6.40 7.49
N ARG A 71 -0.95 6.49 6.16
CA ARG A 71 -1.47 5.42 5.31
C ARG A 71 -0.68 4.13 5.55
N TYR A 72 -1.32 3.05 5.99
CA TYR A 72 -0.68 1.84 6.54
C TYR A 72 0.15 2.15 7.79
N PRO A 73 -0.48 2.41 8.96
CA PRO A 73 0.22 2.82 10.18
C PRO A 73 1.28 1.81 10.65
N GLU A 74 1.09 0.52 10.37
CA GLU A 74 2.00 -0.57 10.72
C GLU A 74 3.37 -0.41 10.06
N SER A 75 3.43 0.13 8.84
CA SER A 75 4.71 0.44 8.17
C SER A 75 5.53 1.47 8.95
N PHE A 76 4.89 2.46 9.58
CA PHE A 76 5.60 3.48 10.35
C PHE A 76 6.05 2.98 11.73
N VAL A 77 5.27 2.09 12.34
CA VAL A 77 5.69 1.38 13.57
C VAL A 77 6.92 0.52 13.29
N ALA A 78 6.90 -0.24 12.21
CA ALA A 78 8.04 -1.05 11.77
C ALA A 78 9.26 -0.17 11.46
N LEU A 79 9.07 0.94 10.75
CA LEU A 79 10.11 1.92 10.47
C LEU A 79 10.77 2.44 11.75
N ALA A 80 9.98 2.85 12.75
CA ALA A 80 10.49 3.37 14.01
C ALA A 80 11.39 2.34 14.73
N GLN A 81 11.00 1.07 14.73
CA GLN A 81 11.83 0.01 15.30
C GLN A 81 13.13 -0.18 14.52
N LEU A 82 13.05 -0.39 13.20
CA LEU A 82 14.22 -0.61 12.35
C LEU A 82 15.17 0.58 12.35
N ALA A 83 14.64 1.80 12.41
CA ALA A 83 15.44 3.02 12.46
C ALA A 83 16.23 3.14 13.77
N ARG A 84 15.65 2.79 14.93
CA ARG A 84 16.39 2.78 16.20
C ARG A 84 17.56 1.80 16.17
N GLU A 85 17.32 0.59 15.68
CA GLU A 85 18.36 -0.43 15.51
C GLU A 85 19.47 0.07 14.57
N ARG A 86 19.08 0.71 13.45
CA ARG A 86 20.02 1.23 12.46
C ARG A 86 20.84 2.42 12.99
N VAL A 87 20.25 3.36 13.71
CA VAL A 87 20.98 4.48 14.35
C VAL A 87 22.05 3.93 15.29
N ALA A 88 21.69 2.93 16.10
CA ALA A 88 22.64 2.29 17.00
C ALA A 88 23.79 1.60 16.24
N GLN A 89 23.53 1.00 15.07
CA GLN A 89 24.59 0.41 14.24
C GLN A 89 25.49 1.46 13.58
N ILE A 90 24.94 2.60 13.17
CA ILE A 90 25.69 3.68 12.51
C ILE A 90 26.60 4.42 13.51
N MET A 91 26.29 4.41 14.81
CA MET A 91 27.11 5.02 15.87
C MET A 91 27.49 6.49 15.59
N GLY A 92 26.56 7.26 14.99
CA GLY A 92 26.76 8.68 14.70
C GLY A 92 27.72 9.01 13.55
N VAL A 93 28.23 8.01 12.81
CA VAL A 93 29.14 8.24 11.68
C VAL A 93 28.47 9.07 10.57
N ARG A 94 27.17 8.90 10.39
CA ARG A 94 26.34 9.66 9.44
C ARG A 94 24.87 9.65 9.90
N PRO A 95 24.02 10.54 9.39
CA PRO A 95 22.58 10.40 9.57
C PRO A 95 22.03 9.20 8.80
N LEU A 96 20.91 8.67 9.28
CA LEU A 96 20.00 7.82 8.50
C LEU A 96 19.51 8.57 7.27
N ARG A 97 19.49 7.88 6.13
CA ARG A 97 18.91 8.38 4.89
C ARG A 97 17.66 7.60 4.55
N ILE A 98 16.54 8.30 4.44
CA ILE A 98 15.26 7.74 4.02
C ILE A 98 14.83 8.39 2.70
N LEU A 99 14.30 7.59 1.78
CA LEU A 99 13.72 8.06 0.53
C LEU A 99 12.23 7.72 0.50
N SER A 100 11.37 8.67 0.16
CA SER A 100 9.94 8.44 -0.14
C SER A 100 9.65 8.88 -1.57
N LEU A 101 9.20 7.94 -2.41
CA LEU A 101 8.93 8.18 -3.82
C LEU A 101 7.85 7.21 -4.34
N PRO A 102 6.76 7.68 -4.99
CA PRO A 102 6.37 9.08 -5.15
C PRO A 102 5.89 9.64 -3.81
N CYS A 103 6.10 10.93 -3.57
CA CYS A 103 5.71 11.55 -2.31
C CYS A 103 4.38 12.31 -2.35
N SER A 104 3.81 12.54 -3.54
CA SER A 104 2.59 13.30 -3.77
C SER A 104 2.61 14.64 -3.01
N SER A 105 1.53 15.01 -2.32
CA SER A 105 1.44 16.24 -1.52
C SER A 105 2.18 16.19 -0.18
N GLY A 106 3.07 15.22 0.03
CA GLY A 106 4.02 15.17 1.14
C GLY A 106 3.52 14.45 2.39
N GLU A 107 2.28 13.93 2.42
CA GLU A 107 1.76 13.23 3.59
C GLU A 107 2.63 12.03 4.01
N GLU A 108 3.16 11.26 3.07
CA GLU A 108 4.03 10.11 3.36
C GLU A 108 5.38 10.52 3.99
N PRO A 109 6.22 11.37 3.37
CA PRO A 109 7.51 11.76 3.97
C PRO A 109 7.35 12.52 5.29
N TYR A 110 6.27 13.29 5.46
CA TYR A 110 5.99 13.91 6.75
C TYR A 110 5.50 12.92 7.80
N SER A 111 4.76 11.86 7.42
CA SER A 111 4.44 10.75 8.33
C SER A 111 5.70 10.01 8.77
N ILE A 112 6.66 9.78 7.86
CA ILE A 112 7.98 9.23 8.18
C ILE A 112 8.68 10.12 9.22
N ALA A 113 8.77 11.43 8.97
CA ALA A 113 9.41 12.37 9.89
C ALA A 113 8.76 12.37 11.27
N MET A 114 7.42 12.47 11.33
CA MET A 114 6.67 12.45 12.59
C MET A 114 6.86 11.12 13.34
N ALA A 115 6.83 9.98 12.65
CA ALA A 115 7.03 8.68 13.27
C ALA A 115 8.41 8.53 13.92
N LEU A 116 9.46 9.01 13.25
CA LEU A 116 10.82 8.95 13.78
C LEU A 116 11.02 9.89 14.98
N LEU A 117 10.44 11.10 14.93
CA LEU A 117 10.44 12.05 16.05
C LEU A 117 9.66 11.50 17.25
N ASP A 118 8.46 10.97 17.03
CA ASP A 118 7.63 10.36 18.08
C ASP A 118 8.29 9.12 18.69
N ALA A 119 9.14 8.42 17.93
CA ALA A 119 9.96 7.30 18.42
C ALA A 119 11.18 7.72 19.25
N GLY A 120 11.41 9.04 19.39
CA GLY A 120 12.48 9.63 20.19
C GLY A 120 13.83 9.72 19.48
N LEU A 121 13.88 9.58 18.15
CA LEU A 121 15.14 9.78 17.43
C LEU A 121 15.52 11.28 17.45
N PRO A 122 16.76 11.63 17.79
CA PRO A 122 17.23 13.00 17.70
C PRO A 122 17.13 13.50 16.25
N GLY A 123 16.68 14.74 16.07
CA GLY A 123 16.38 15.24 14.73
C GLY A 123 17.59 15.33 13.78
N ASP A 124 18.81 15.34 14.29
CA ASP A 124 20.04 15.36 13.50
C ASP A 124 20.50 13.98 13.05
N THR A 125 19.91 12.89 13.58
CA THR A 125 20.29 11.52 13.23
C THR A 125 19.62 11.00 11.97
N PHE A 126 18.74 11.76 11.31
CA PHE A 126 18.07 11.32 10.09
C PHE A 126 17.74 12.47 9.13
N ARG A 127 17.64 12.15 7.84
CA ARG A 127 17.17 13.03 6.77
C ARG A 127 16.30 12.24 5.80
N ILE A 128 15.30 12.91 5.25
CA ILE A 128 14.34 12.33 4.32
C ILE A 128 14.44 13.09 3.00
N ASP A 129 14.75 12.38 1.93
CA ASP A 129 14.54 12.87 0.57
C ASP A 129 13.17 12.38 0.11
N ALA A 130 12.38 13.28 -0.46
CA ALA A 130 11.03 13.00 -0.94
C ALA A 130 10.93 13.44 -2.40
N MET A 131 10.50 12.53 -3.27
CA MET A 131 10.53 12.76 -4.71
C MET A 131 9.17 12.54 -5.35
N ASP A 132 8.81 13.41 -6.28
CA ASP A 132 7.65 13.21 -7.15
C ASP A 132 7.95 13.74 -8.56
N ILE A 133 7.22 13.23 -9.55
CA ILE A 133 7.31 13.73 -10.92
C ILE A 133 6.49 15.00 -11.13
N SER A 134 5.46 15.20 -10.29
CA SER A 134 4.59 16.37 -10.36
C SER A 134 5.21 17.55 -9.62
N GLU A 135 5.57 18.61 -10.34
CA GLU A 135 6.05 19.83 -9.70
C GLU A 135 4.92 20.56 -8.98
N LEU A 136 3.69 20.48 -9.53
CA LEU A 136 2.51 21.09 -8.94
C LEU A 136 2.17 20.50 -7.57
N ILE A 137 2.31 19.18 -7.41
CA ILE A 137 2.06 18.52 -6.13
C ILE A 137 3.17 18.79 -5.12
N LEU A 138 4.43 18.91 -5.57
CA LEU A 138 5.55 19.27 -4.72
C LEU A 138 5.43 20.68 -4.14
N VAL A 139 4.83 21.63 -4.88
CA VAL A 139 4.49 22.96 -4.33
C VAL A 139 3.52 22.83 -3.15
N ARG A 140 2.55 21.91 -3.22
CA ARG A 140 1.63 21.65 -2.09
C ARG A 140 2.36 21.02 -0.91
N ALA A 141 3.23 20.03 -1.17
CA ALA A 141 4.08 19.44 -0.14
C ALA A 141 4.94 20.50 0.56
N GLN A 142 5.56 21.40 -0.21
CA GLN A 142 6.38 22.49 0.31
C GLN A 142 5.58 23.47 1.19
N ARG A 143 4.34 23.79 0.81
CA ARG A 143 3.42 24.62 1.62
C ARG A 143 3.07 23.93 2.94
N ALA A 144 2.94 22.60 2.93
CA ALA A 144 2.66 21.76 4.09
C ALA A 144 1.42 22.21 4.89
N LEU A 145 0.38 22.64 4.16
CA LEU A 145 -0.90 23.06 4.69
C LEU A 145 -1.96 22.08 4.18
N TYR A 146 -2.66 21.42 5.10
CA TYR A 146 -3.50 20.27 4.79
C TYR A 146 -4.94 20.46 5.26
N GLY A 147 -5.89 20.06 4.41
CA GLY A 147 -7.31 20.01 4.75
C GLY A 147 -7.68 18.73 5.49
N ARG A 148 -8.95 18.61 5.89
CA ARG A 148 -9.49 17.45 6.62
C ARG A 148 -9.27 16.12 5.88
N ASN A 149 -9.29 16.12 4.55
CA ASN A 149 -9.19 14.90 3.73
C ASN A 149 -7.82 14.19 3.83
N SER A 150 -6.76 14.91 4.24
CA SER A 150 -5.43 14.33 4.48
C SER A 150 -5.36 13.59 5.82
N PHE A 151 -6.36 13.73 6.69
CA PHE A 151 -6.46 13.09 8.00
C PHE A 151 -7.59 12.07 7.98
N ARG A 152 -7.23 10.79 7.85
CA ARG A 152 -8.19 9.67 7.77
C ARG A 152 -8.00 8.71 8.95
N GLY A 153 -9.08 8.04 9.33
CA GLY A 153 -9.11 7.10 10.47
C GLY A 153 -9.23 7.80 11.83
N ASP A 154 -9.30 6.99 12.88
CA ASP A 154 -9.67 7.46 14.23
C ASP A 154 -8.47 7.97 15.04
N ASN A 155 -7.25 7.47 14.76
CA ASN A 155 -6.05 7.90 15.46
C ASN A 155 -5.45 9.16 14.83
N LEU A 156 -5.93 10.33 15.26
CA LEU A 156 -5.42 11.64 14.84
C LEU A 156 -4.53 12.31 15.88
N SER A 157 -4.06 11.58 16.89
CA SER A 157 -3.24 12.15 17.97
C SER A 157 -1.94 12.80 17.47
N PHE A 158 -1.39 12.32 16.34
CA PHE A 158 -0.22 12.92 15.70
C PHE A 158 -0.51 14.33 15.18
N ARG A 159 -1.75 14.63 14.77
CA ARG A 159 -2.15 15.94 14.28
C ARG A 159 -1.98 16.99 15.37
N ASP A 160 -2.47 16.68 16.56
CA ASP A 160 -2.43 17.59 17.71
C ASP A 160 -0.98 17.81 18.20
N ARG A 161 -0.09 16.82 17.99
CA ARG A 161 1.34 16.94 18.29
C ARG A 161 2.11 17.76 17.25
N HIS A 162 1.84 17.57 15.96
CA HIS A 162 2.74 18.02 14.87
C HIS A 162 2.18 19.12 13.99
N PHE A 163 0.94 19.55 14.20
CA PHE A 163 0.29 20.59 13.40
C PHE A 163 -0.19 21.74 14.27
N VAL A 164 -0.42 22.87 13.62
CA VAL A 164 -1.10 24.04 14.17
C VAL A 164 -2.37 24.26 13.34
N GLU A 165 -3.52 24.34 14.01
CA GLU A 165 -4.78 24.67 13.33
C GLU A 165 -4.78 26.14 12.91
N THR A 166 -5.20 26.40 11.67
CA THR A 166 -5.26 27.73 11.05
C THR A 166 -6.62 27.87 10.33
N PRO A 167 -7.04 29.09 9.96
CA PRO A 167 -8.27 29.29 9.19
C PRO A 167 -8.31 28.53 7.85
N GLU A 168 -7.15 28.26 7.25
CA GLU A 168 -7.02 27.59 5.95
C GLU A 168 -6.86 26.06 6.07
N GLY A 169 -6.75 25.52 7.28
CA GLY A 169 -6.51 24.09 7.54
C GLY A 169 -5.44 23.86 8.60
N PHE A 170 -4.73 22.74 8.50
CA PHE A 170 -3.70 22.34 9.46
C PHE A 170 -2.31 22.58 8.88
N GLN A 171 -1.56 23.50 9.48
CA GLN A 171 -0.19 23.81 9.08
C GLN A 171 0.77 22.88 9.81
N LEU A 172 1.59 22.15 9.06
CA LEU A 172 2.62 21.28 9.65
C LEU A 172 3.70 22.12 10.34
N LYS A 173 4.12 21.71 11.54
CA LYS A 173 5.19 22.38 12.28
C LYS A 173 6.52 22.32 11.54
N ASP A 174 7.26 23.42 11.62
CA ASP A 174 8.55 23.59 10.95
C ASP A 174 9.61 22.54 11.35
N GLU A 175 9.56 22.06 12.58
CA GLU A 175 10.49 21.02 13.08
C GLU A 175 10.41 19.72 12.27
N VAL A 176 9.20 19.36 11.82
CA VAL A 176 8.94 18.21 10.96
C VAL A 176 9.29 18.57 9.52
N ARG A 177 8.83 19.74 9.03
CA ARG A 177 9.05 20.18 7.65
C ARG A 177 10.52 20.19 7.26
N ARG A 178 11.40 20.68 8.14
CA ARG A 178 12.85 20.78 7.89
C ARG A 178 13.56 19.42 7.79
N LYS A 179 12.90 18.30 8.12
CA LYS A 179 13.45 16.95 7.95
C LYS A 179 13.34 16.42 6.52
N VAL A 180 12.48 17.02 5.71
CA VAL A 180 12.16 16.55 4.36
C VAL A 180 12.73 17.51 3.32
N ARG A 181 13.56 16.99 2.42
CA ARG A 181 14.00 17.67 1.21
C ARG A 181 13.15 17.17 0.04
N LEU A 182 12.42 18.08 -0.57
CA LEU A 182 11.56 17.80 -1.74
C LEU A 182 12.37 17.90 -3.04
N LEU A 183 12.18 16.93 -3.93
CA LEU A 183 12.90 16.80 -5.20
C LEU A 183 11.91 16.50 -6.34
N ALA A 184 11.98 17.26 -7.43
CA ALA A 184 11.33 16.87 -8.67
C ALA A 184 12.16 15.79 -9.36
N GLY A 185 11.53 14.69 -9.77
CA GLY A 185 12.24 13.61 -10.45
C GLY A 185 11.34 12.49 -10.95
N ASN A 186 11.76 11.88 -12.06
CA ASN A 186 11.10 10.73 -12.65
C ASN A 186 11.85 9.45 -12.27
N LEU A 187 11.13 8.46 -11.73
CA LEU A 187 11.68 7.18 -11.31
C LEU A 187 12.38 6.41 -12.45
N LEU A 188 11.91 6.62 -13.68
CA LEU A 188 12.43 6.00 -14.89
C LEU A 188 13.54 6.80 -15.57
N ALA A 189 13.88 7.98 -15.04
CA ALA A 189 14.95 8.79 -15.61
C ALA A 189 16.30 8.04 -15.55
N PRO A 190 17.06 7.98 -16.66
CA PRO A 190 18.40 7.42 -16.65
C PRO A 190 19.28 8.14 -15.62
N GLY A 191 19.97 7.36 -14.78
CA GLY A 191 20.86 7.93 -13.77
C GLY A 191 20.14 8.66 -12.64
N LEU A 192 18.86 8.35 -12.36
CA LEU A 192 18.15 8.91 -11.21
C LEU A 192 18.98 8.75 -9.92
N LEU A 193 19.24 9.89 -9.26
CA LEU A 193 20.06 10.01 -8.06
C LEU A 193 21.44 9.33 -8.22
N ALA A 194 22.00 9.33 -9.43
CA ALA A 194 23.36 8.87 -9.66
C ALA A 194 24.34 9.74 -8.88
N GLY A 195 25.25 9.11 -8.13
CA GLY A 195 26.22 9.79 -7.28
C GLY A 195 25.72 10.10 -5.86
N GLU A 196 24.42 9.96 -5.57
CA GLU A 196 23.92 10.01 -4.20
C GLU A 196 24.23 8.72 -3.46
N ALA A 197 24.51 8.84 -2.16
CA ALA A 197 24.70 7.67 -1.31
C ALA A 197 23.39 6.87 -1.19
N PRO A 198 23.43 5.52 -1.21
CA PRO A 198 22.24 4.71 -1.06
C PRO A 198 21.52 4.94 0.28
N TYR A 199 20.21 4.70 0.27
CA TYR A 199 19.31 4.96 1.40
C TYR A 199 19.20 3.74 2.32
N ASP A 200 19.11 3.99 3.63
CA ASP A 200 18.86 2.96 4.64
C ASP A 200 17.43 2.41 4.50
N PHE A 201 16.48 3.30 4.24
CA PHE A 201 15.08 2.97 4.03
C PHE A 201 14.55 3.63 2.76
N VAL A 202 13.83 2.88 1.94
CA VAL A 202 13.14 3.39 0.75
C VAL A 202 11.65 3.08 0.88
N PHE A 203 10.80 4.07 0.67
CA PHE A 203 9.35 3.92 0.54
C PHE A 203 8.99 4.10 -0.92
N CYS A 204 8.33 3.10 -1.49
CA CYS A 204 7.72 3.17 -2.80
C CYS A 204 6.40 2.42 -2.78
N ARG A 205 5.32 3.15 -2.50
CA ARG A 205 4.00 2.58 -2.26
C ARG A 205 2.97 3.18 -3.20
N ASN A 206 2.05 2.35 -3.65
CA ASN A 206 0.91 2.75 -4.48
C ASN A 206 1.32 3.44 -5.80
N LEU A 207 2.48 3.08 -6.36
CA LEU A 207 2.95 3.60 -7.64
C LEU A 207 3.00 2.50 -8.72
N LEU A 208 3.58 1.34 -8.39
CA LEU A 208 3.85 0.30 -9.37
C LEU A 208 2.57 -0.32 -9.93
N ILE A 209 1.44 -0.12 -9.23
CA ILE A 209 0.10 -0.50 -9.68
C ILE A 209 -0.33 0.19 -10.97
N TYR A 210 0.34 1.28 -11.37
CA TYR A 210 0.06 2.02 -12.61
C TYR A 210 0.99 1.66 -13.77
N PHE A 211 1.90 0.69 -13.57
CA PHE A 211 2.92 0.31 -14.54
C PHE A 211 2.67 -1.09 -15.09
N ASP A 212 3.07 -1.31 -16.34
CA ASP A 212 3.12 -2.64 -16.93
C ASP A 212 4.23 -3.52 -16.31
N ARG A 213 4.20 -4.82 -16.58
CA ARG A 213 5.16 -5.78 -16.02
C ARG A 213 6.63 -5.44 -16.35
N PRO A 214 7.01 -5.10 -17.59
CA PRO A 214 8.38 -4.70 -17.90
C PRO A 214 8.84 -3.44 -17.14
N THR A 215 7.97 -2.44 -17.01
CA THR A 215 8.26 -1.20 -16.29
C THR A 215 8.39 -1.47 -14.79
N GLN A 216 7.50 -2.28 -14.22
CA GLN A 216 7.60 -2.73 -12.82
C GLN A 216 8.95 -3.40 -12.51
N GLN A 217 9.46 -4.27 -13.40
CA GLN A 217 10.76 -4.91 -13.24
C GLN A 217 11.92 -3.90 -13.29
N SER A 218 11.88 -2.96 -14.23
CA SER A 218 12.87 -1.89 -14.33
C SER A 218 12.88 -1.00 -13.09
N VAL A 219 11.69 -0.63 -12.61
CA VAL A 219 11.52 0.14 -11.37
C VAL A 219 12.05 -0.63 -10.17
N ALA A 220 11.76 -1.93 -10.05
CA ALA A 220 12.29 -2.75 -8.96
C ALA A 220 13.82 -2.76 -8.94
N ALA A 221 14.47 -2.84 -10.10
CA ALA A 221 15.93 -2.75 -10.20
C ALA A 221 16.46 -1.37 -9.79
N VAL A 222 15.78 -0.27 -10.17
CA VAL A 222 16.12 1.09 -9.71
C VAL A 222 15.99 1.22 -8.20
N LEU A 223 14.88 0.77 -7.62
CA LEU A 223 14.63 0.84 -6.17
C LEU A 223 15.67 0.02 -5.40
N GLN A 224 16.00 -1.18 -5.88
CA GLN A 224 17.08 -1.97 -5.30
C GLN A 224 18.38 -1.16 -5.33
N ARG A 225 18.79 -0.62 -6.48
CA ARG A 225 20.03 0.19 -6.62
C ARG A 225 20.10 1.38 -5.66
N LEU A 226 18.97 2.06 -5.43
CA LEU A 226 18.90 3.21 -4.52
C LEU A 226 18.98 2.81 -3.04
N MET A 227 18.65 1.57 -2.71
CA MET A 227 18.70 1.04 -1.35
C MET A 227 20.09 0.48 -1.02
N ARG A 228 20.54 0.66 0.22
CA ARG A 228 21.71 -0.04 0.76
C ARG A 228 21.52 -1.56 0.72
N ASP A 229 22.62 -2.30 0.68
CA ASP A 229 22.59 -3.77 0.71
C ASP A 229 21.89 -4.33 1.94
N ASP A 230 22.12 -3.70 3.08
CA ASP A 230 21.51 -4.01 4.36
C ASP A 230 20.24 -3.21 4.62
N GLY A 231 19.80 -2.35 3.70
CA GLY A 231 18.63 -1.49 3.86
C GLY A 231 17.29 -2.23 3.74
N ALA A 232 16.20 -1.48 3.89
CA ALA A 232 14.85 -2.01 3.75
C ALA A 232 13.95 -1.16 2.84
N LEU A 233 13.07 -1.85 2.11
CA LEU A 233 12.13 -1.29 1.15
C LEU A 233 10.70 -1.49 1.67
N PHE A 234 9.97 -0.40 1.82
CA PHE A 234 8.56 -0.36 2.22
C PHE A 234 7.69 -0.14 0.99
N ILE A 235 6.70 -1.01 0.79
CA ILE A 235 5.86 -1.03 -0.41
C ILE A 235 4.37 -1.12 -0.02
N GLY A 236 3.48 -0.89 -0.98
CA GLY A 236 2.05 -1.12 -0.78
C GLY A 236 1.69 -2.62 -0.81
N PRO A 237 0.57 -3.02 -0.20
CA PRO A 237 0.11 -4.41 -0.18
C PRO A 237 -0.01 -5.05 -1.58
N ALA A 238 -0.51 -4.28 -2.55
CA ALA A 238 -0.71 -4.72 -3.93
C ALA A 238 0.62 -4.98 -4.68
N GLU A 239 1.73 -4.43 -4.20
CA GLU A 239 3.03 -4.46 -4.87
C GLU A 239 3.92 -5.59 -4.31
N ALA A 240 3.55 -6.21 -3.19
CA ALA A 240 4.37 -7.19 -2.48
C ALA A 240 4.73 -8.43 -3.28
N SER A 241 3.80 -8.95 -4.07
CA SER A 241 4.05 -10.13 -4.90
C SER A 241 5.18 -9.91 -5.90
N LEU A 242 5.34 -8.69 -6.44
CA LEU A 242 6.41 -8.36 -7.38
C LEU A 242 7.78 -8.48 -6.71
N PHE A 243 7.93 -7.95 -5.49
CA PHE A 243 9.22 -7.93 -4.80
C PHE A 243 9.68 -9.33 -4.37
N SER A 244 8.74 -10.21 -4.01
CA SER A 244 9.03 -11.63 -3.83
C SER A 244 9.50 -12.30 -5.13
N GLN A 245 8.90 -11.97 -6.28
CA GLN A 245 9.26 -12.55 -7.58
C GLN A 245 10.65 -12.14 -8.06
N VAL A 246 11.08 -10.91 -7.76
CA VAL A 246 12.43 -10.41 -8.08
C VAL A 246 13.48 -10.77 -7.03
N GLY A 247 13.18 -11.74 -6.15
CA GLY A 247 14.14 -12.33 -5.22
C GLY A 247 14.41 -11.52 -3.95
N MET A 248 13.58 -10.53 -3.60
CA MET A 248 13.71 -9.85 -2.31
C MET A 248 13.06 -10.68 -1.19
N GLN A 249 13.63 -10.59 0.01
CA GLN A 249 13.14 -11.29 1.19
C GLN A 249 12.24 -10.37 2.02
N ALA A 250 11.01 -10.80 2.28
CA ALA A 250 10.13 -10.12 3.24
C ALA A 250 10.69 -10.25 4.67
N LEU A 251 10.62 -9.18 5.46
CA LEU A 251 11.03 -9.16 6.87
C LEU A 251 9.97 -9.77 7.81
N ASN A 252 8.85 -10.24 7.28
CA ASN A 252 7.74 -10.86 8.02
C ASN A 252 7.23 -10.03 9.20
N ILE A 253 7.32 -8.70 9.11
CA ILE A 253 6.65 -7.78 10.03
C ILE A 253 5.21 -7.65 9.55
N PRO A 254 4.20 -8.06 10.33
CA PRO A 254 2.82 -8.10 9.89
C PRO A 254 2.32 -6.76 9.36
N LEU A 255 1.67 -6.79 8.19
CA LEU A 255 1.07 -5.64 7.49
C LEU A 255 1.99 -4.44 7.20
N ALA A 256 3.27 -4.52 7.54
CA ALA A 256 4.22 -3.44 7.28
C ALA A 256 4.78 -3.49 5.84
N PHE A 257 4.66 -4.64 5.16
CA PHE A 257 5.11 -4.91 3.79
C PHE A 257 6.55 -4.44 3.53
N VAL A 258 7.47 -4.93 4.36
CA VAL A 258 8.88 -4.54 4.34
C VAL A 258 9.74 -5.65 3.74
N PHE A 259 10.60 -5.29 2.79
CA PHE A 259 11.50 -6.19 2.08
C PHE A 259 12.95 -5.77 2.24
N ARG A 260 13.86 -6.73 2.17
CA ARG A 260 15.30 -6.50 2.07
C ARG A 260 15.87 -7.29 0.88
N ARG A 261 17.06 -6.92 0.43
CA ARG A 261 17.80 -7.74 -0.54
C ARG A 261 18.04 -9.13 0.07
N ALA A 262 17.90 -10.18 -0.74
CA ALA A 262 18.34 -11.49 -0.33
C ALA A 262 19.86 -11.44 -0.14
N VAL A 263 20.32 -11.83 1.05
CA VAL A 263 21.73 -12.17 1.23
C VAL A 263 21.91 -13.53 0.56
N ASP A 264 22.89 -13.67 -0.33
CA ASP A 264 23.32 -14.97 -0.83
C ASP A 264 23.76 -15.82 0.36
N LYS A 265 22.81 -16.55 0.96
CA LYS A 265 23.14 -17.63 1.87
C LYS A 265 23.67 -18.74 1.00
N ALA A 266 24.96 -19.04 1.14
CA ALA A 266 25.53 -20.31 0.69
C ALA A 266 24.56 -21.44 1.05
N PRO A 267 24.27 -22.38 0.13
CA PRO A 267 23.21 -23.34 0.30
C PRO A 267 23.47 -24.15 1.57
N VAL A 268 22.57 -24.01 2.54
CA VAL A 268 22.50 -24.92 3.67
C VAL A 268 22.11 -26.29 3.09
N PRO A 269 22.85 -27.38 3.37
CA PRO A 269 22.53 -28.69 2.84
C PRO A 269 21.11 -29.07 3.29
N THR A 270 20.19 -29.20 2.34
CA THR A 270 18.85 -29.69 2.60
C THR A 270 18.96 -31.14 3.07
N ALA A 271 18.72 -31.37 4.36
CA ALA A 271 18.53 -32.72 4.86
C ALA A 271 17.32 -33.35 4.16
N ALA A 272 17.51 -34.55 3.61
CA ALA A 272 16.48 -35.28 2.88
C ALA A 272 15.24 -35.53 3.78
N PRO A 273 14.02 -35.49 3.21
CA PRO A 273 12.82 -35.85 3.96
C PRO A 273 12.88 -37.33 4.37
N PRO A 274 12.44 -37.70 5.59
CA PRO A 274 12.39 -39.09 6.00
C PRO A 274 11.40 -39.87 5.14
N GLN A 275 11.83 -41.05 4.67
CA GLN A 275 11.00 -41.95 3.87
C GLN A 275 9.80 -42.46 4.68
N ALA A 276 8.63 -42.46 4.05
CA ALA A 276 7.39 -42.97 4.63
C ALA A 276 7.45 -44.50 4.81
N VAL A 277 7.17 -44.96 6.01
CA VAL A 277 6.99 -46.38 6.34
C VAL A 277 5.57 -46.80 5.91
N PRO A 278 5.36 -47.94 5.23
CA PRO A 278 4.04 -48.35 4.77
C PRO A 278 3.12 -48.73 5.93
N ALA A 279 1.89 -48.19 5.91
CA ALA A 279 0.87 -48.44 6.91
C ALA A 279 0.37 -49.91 6.85
N ARG A 280 0.43 -50.59 7.99
CA ARG A 280 -0.14 -51.94 8.18
C ARG A 280 -1.63 -51.81 8.47
N ALA A 281 -2.47 -52.47 7.69
CA ALA A 281 -3.91 -52.55 7.92
C ALA A 281 -4.22 -53.20 9.28
N ARG A 282 -5.03 -52.54 10.11
CA ARG A 282 -5.67 -53.12 11.30
C ARG A 282 -7.18 -53.08 11.11
N GLY A 283 -7.80 -54.23 11.33
CA GLY A 283 -9.21 -54.51 11.09
C GLY A 283 -10.16 -53.76 12.03
N ALA A 284 -11.42 -53.76 11.61
CA ALA A 284 -12.54 -53.09 12.26
C ALA A 284 -12.79 -53.59 13.69
N ALA A 285 -13.07 -52.65 14.59
CA ALA A 285 -13.59 -52.86 15.94
C ALA A 285 -14.78 -51.90 16.18
N PRO A 286 -15.70 -52.24 17.10
CA PRO A 286 -17.13 -51.93 16.99
C PRO A 286 -17.54 -50.55 17.51
N ALA A 287 -18.77 -50.18 17.19
CA ALA A 287 -19.39 -48.90 17.56
C ALA A 287 -19.43 -48.68 19.10
N PRO A 288 -19.17 -47.45 19.58
CA PRO A 288 -19.26 -47.16 21.01
C PRO A 288 -20.71 -47.00 21.49
N ALA A 289 -20.96 -47.55 22.68
CA ALA A 289 -22.19 -47.41 23.43
C ALA A 289 -22.37 -45.99 24.00
N TYR A 290 -23.62 -45.56 24.09
CA TYR A 290 -24.07 -44.28 24.63
C TYR A 290 -23.73 -44.16 26.12
N GLN A 291 -22.96 -43.13 26.50
CA GLN A 291 -22.77 -42.73 27.90
C GLN A 291 -23.64 -41.51 28.22
N PRO A 292 -24.30 -41.44 29.41
CA PRO A 292 -25.06 -40.26 29.81
C PRO A 292 -24.12 -39.09 30.15
N ALA A 293 -24.53 -37.89 29.77
CA ALA A 293 -23.79 -36.65 29.97
C ALA A 293 -23.59 -36.32 31.45
N MET A 294 -22.36 -35.94 31.83
CA MET A 294 -22.10 -35.28 33.11
C MET A 294 -22.69 -33.86 33.10
N PRO A 295 -23.09 -33.32 34.28
CA PRO A 295 -23.58 -31.95 34.37
C PRO A 295 -22.49 -30.97 33.95
N ARG A 296 -22.78 -30.17 32.92
CA ARG A 296 -21.98 -29.01 32.56
C ARG A 296 -21.99 -28.03 33.75
N THR A 297 -20.80 -27.60 34.14
CA THR A 297 -20.59 -26.48 35.05
C THR A 297 -21.40 -25.25 34.60
N PRO A 298 -21.94 -24.44 35.54
CA PRO A 298 -22.68 -23.24 35.19
C PRO A 298 -21.79 -22.27 34.41
N ALA A 299 -22.40 -21.65 33.40
CA ALA A 299 -21.81 -20.62 32.56
C ALA A 299 -20.98 -19.62 33.40
N SER A 300 -19.73 -19.40 33.00
CA SER A 300 -19.05 -18.18 33.44
C SER A 300 -19.89 -17.02 32.96
N ALA A 301 -20.12 -16.06 33.87
CA ALA A 301 -20.87 -14.83 33.64
C ALA A 301 -20.59 -14.23 32.25
N PRO A 302 -21.60 -13.64 31.59
CA PRO A 302 -21.38 -12.95 30.33
C PRO A 302 -20.29 -11.91 30.55
N ARG A 303 -19.14 -12.11 29.91
CA ARG A 303 -18.19 -11.00 29.72
C ARG A 303 -19.00 -9.88 29.06
N PRO A 304 -18.83 -8.62 29.50
CA PRO A 304 -19.56 -7.50 28.92
C PRO A 304 -19.44 -7.62 27.40
N GLN A 305 -20.59 -7.66 26.72
CA GLN A 305 -20.63 -7.74 25.27
C GLN A 305 -19.75 -6.61 24.77
N ALA A 306 -18.60 -6.96 24.18
CA ALA A 306 -17.78 -6.01 23.48
C ALA A 306 -18.72 -5.33 22.47
N THR A 307 -18.79 -4.00 22.51
CA THR A 307 -19.48 -3.25 21.47
C THR A 307 -18.99 -3.74 20.10
N GLY A 308 -19.84 -3.70 19.07
CA GLY A 308 -19.44 -4.16 17.74
C GLY A 308 -18.10 -3.55 17.29
N GLU A 309 -17.83 -2.30 17.66
CA GLU A 309 -16.54 -1.65 17.42
C GLU A 309 -15.35 -2.34 18.11
N SER A 310 -15.46 -2.69 19.40
CA SER A 310 -14.39 -3.37 20.14
C SER A 310 -14.12 -4.78 19.62
N ALA A 311 -15.15 -5.48 19.12
CA ALA A 311 -14.98 -6.80 18.51
C ALA A 311 -14.35 -6.73 17.11
N LEU A 312 -14.56 -5.64 16.35
CA LEU A 312 -13.85 -5.39 15.09
C LEU A 312 -12.37 -5.05 15.33
N GLU A 313 -12.06 -4.31 16.40
CA GLU A 313 -10.69 -4.04 16.83
C GLU A 313 -9.96 -5.32 17.26
N GLU A 314 -10.63 -6.24 17.96
CA GLU A 314 -10.07 -7.56 18.32
C GLU A 314 -9.73 -8.37 17.06
N ILE A 315 -10.64 -8.40 16.07
CA ILE A 315 -10.39 -9.07 14.78
C ILE A 315 -9.17 -8.48 14.08
N ALA A 316 -9.10 -7.15 13.99
CA ALA A 316 -7.97 -6.46 13.39
C ALA A 316 -6.68 -6.78 14.16
N SER A 317 -6.68 -6.71 15.49
CA SER A 317 -5.52 -7.03 16.32
C SER A 317 -5.02 -8.46 16.13
N LEU A 318 -5.91 -9.44 16.05
CA LEU A 318 -5.55 -10.86 15.85
C LEU A 318 -5.00 -11.11 14.44
N ALA A 319 -5.61 -10.48 13.42
CA ALA A 319 -5.11 -10.54 12.05
C ALA A 319 -3.72 -9.88 11.95
N ASN A 320 -3.53 -8.74 12.62
CA ASN A 320 -2.28 -8.01 12.70
C ASN A 320 -1.19 -8.77 13.49
N ALA A 321 -1.57 -9.59 14.46
CA ALA A 321 -0.64 -10.45 15.21
C ALA A 321 -0.21 -11.72 14.45
N GLY A 322 -0.79 -11.98 13.26
CA GLY A 322 -0.54 -13.20 12.48
C GLY A 322 -1.24 -14.45 13.04
N HIS A 323 -2.16 -14.29 13.99
CA HIS A 323 -2.95 -15.37 14.56
C HIS A 323 -4.15 -15.69 13.64
N SER A 324 -3.87 -16.19 12.43
CA SER A 324 -4.86 -16.33 11.35
C SER A 324 -6.09 -17.16 11.74
N ASP A 325 -5.90 -18.25 12.49
CA ASP A 325 -7.00 -19.13 12.93
C ASP A 325 -7.86 -18.48 14.02
N GLU A 326 -7.24 -17.73 14.93
CA GLU A 326 -7.94 -16.98 15.97
C GLU A 326 -8.70 -15.79 15.36
N ALA A 327 -8.10 -15.09 14.40
CA ALA A 327 -8.72 -13.99 13.68
C ALA A 327 -9.94 -14.47 12.87
N ARG A 328 -9.84 -15.63 12.21
CA ARG A 328 -10.97 -16.27 11.52
C ARG A 328 -12.08 -16.65 12.50
N SER A 329 -11.72 -17.26 13.63
CA SER A 329 -12.69 -17.61 14.69
C SER A 329 -13.36 -16.36 15.28
N ALA A 330 -12.63 -15.25 15.42
CA ALA A 330 -13.18 -13.97 15.87
C ALA A 330 -14.14 -13.36 14.83
N CYS A 331 -13.81 -13.43 13.54
CA CYS A 331 -14.72 -13.02 12.46
C CYS A 331 -16.04 -13.81 12.48
N GLU A 332 -15.98 -15.13 12.65
CA GLU A 332 -17.16 -16.00 12.71
C GLU A 332 -18.02 -15.69 13.94
N ARG A 333 -17.41 -15.52 15.13
CA ARG A 333 -18.11 -15.08 16.34
C ARG A 333 -18.80 -13.74 16.14
N TYR A 334 -18.12 -12.78 15.49
CA TYR A 334 -18.68 -11.48 15.20
C TYR A 334 -19.92 -11.58 14.30
N LEU A 335 -19.82 -12.33 13.21
CA LEU A 335 -20.93 -12.51 12.27
C LEU A 335 -22.13 -13.21 12.94
N ALA A 336 -21.88 -14.14 13.87
CA ALA A 336 -22.94 -14.80 14.63
C ALA A 336 -23.65 -13.86 15.62
N ALA A 337 -22.91 -12.92 16.23
CA ALA A 337 -23.45 -12.00 17.23
C ALA A 337 -24.07 -10.73 16.65
N HIS A 338 -23.49 -10.19 15.58
CA HIS A 338 -23.83 -8.86 15.01
C HIS A 338 -24.36 -8.93 13.58
N GLY A 339 -24.35 -10.12 12.97
CA GLY A 339 -24.83 -10.34 11.62
C GLY A 339 -23.83 -9.97 10.52
N PRO A 340 -24.25 -10.15 9.25
CA PRO A 340 -23.41 -9.91 8.07
C PRO A 340 -22.87 -8.47 8.00
N THR A 341 -21.55 -8.30 8.07
CA THR A 341 -20.88 -6.98 8.03
C THR A 341 -19.80 -6.96 6.96
N ALA A 342 -19.76 -5.89 6.16
CA ALA A 342 -18.86 -5.80 5.01
C ALA A 342 -17.37 -5.85 5.41
N GLN A 343 -16.98 -5.13 6.46
CA GLN A 343 -15.62 -5.11 6.99
C GLN A 343 -15.13 -6.49 7.44
N VAL A 344 -16.00 -7.30 8.05
CA VAL A 344 -15.64 -8.65 8.52
C VAL A 344 -15.49 -9.62 7.35
N PHE A 345 -16.32 -9.50 6.31
CA PHE A 345 -16.09 -10.26 5.08
C PHE A 345 -14.85 -9.82 4.33
N TYR A 346 -14.45 -8.55 4.41
CA TYR A 346 -13.16 -8.11 3.89
C TYR A 346 -12.00 -8.81 4.62
N TRP A 347 -12.02 -8.82 5.96
CA TRP A 347 -11.00 -9.51 6.77
C TRP A 347 -10.93 -11.01 6.48
N LEU A 348 -12.08 -11.71 6.40
CA LEU A 348 -12.11 -13.12 5.99
C LEU A 348 -11.55 -13.33 4.59
N GLY A 349 -11.81 -12.40 3.66
CA GLY A 349 -11.22 -12.40 2.33
C GLY A 349 -9.70 -12.32 2.38
N LEU A 350 -9.17 -11.37 3.16
CA LEU A 350 -7.73 -11.16 3.31
C LEU A 350 -7.04 -12.36 3.95
N LEU A 351 -7.61 -12.91 5.04
CA LEU A 351 -7.06 -14.10 5.72
C LEU A 351 -7.04 -15.32 4.81
N SER A 352 -8.09 -15.54 4.01
CA SER A 352 -8.12 -16.64 3.04
C SER A 352 -7.18 -16.41 1.86
N ASP A 353 -6.91 -15.17 1.47
CA ASP A 353 -5.96 -14.83 0.40
C ASP A 353 -4.52 -15.11 0.84
N VAL A 354 -4.17 -14.69 2.07
CA VAL A 354 -2.87 -14.98 2.70
C VAL A 354 -2.65 -16.49 2.88
N ALA A 355 -3.71 -17.24 3.18
CA ALA A 355 -3.66 -18.70 3.26
C ALA A 355 -3.55 -19.41 1.89
N GLY A 356 -3.56 -18.67 0.77
CA GLY A 356 -3.54 -19.22 -0.59
C GLY A 356 -4.89 -19.82 -1.04
N CYS A 357 -5.95 -19.66 -0.25
CA CYS A 357 -7.30 -20.13 -0.54
C CYS A 357 -8.07 -19.13 -1.43
N SER A 358 -7.55 -18.84 -2.62
CA SER A 358 -8.03 -17.77 -3.49
C SER A 358 -9.51 -17.92 -3.94
N SER A 359 -10.10 -19.12 -3.95
CA SER A 359 -11.53 -19.29 -4.26
C SER A 359 -12.42 -18.81 -3.11
N GLU A 360 -11.99 -19.08 -1.90
CA GLU A 360 -12.67 -18.66 -0.68
C GLU A 360 -12.54 -17.15 -0.48
N ALA A 361 -11.33 -16.61 -0.68
CA ALA A 361 -11.05 -15.18 -0.63
C ALA A 361 -11.95 -14.39 -1.60
N GLN A 362 -12.05 -14.86 -2.85
CA GLN A 362 -12.95 -14.30 -3.85
C GLN A 362 -14.41 -14.30 -3.40
N GLY A 363 -14.87 -15.38 -2.76
CA GLY A 363 -16.21 -15.49 -2.20
C GLY A 363 -16.49 -14.45 -1.11
N TYR A 364 -15.54 -14.25 -0.20
CA TYR A 364 -15.67 -13.27 0.87
C TYR A 364 -15.61 -11.83 0.38
N TYR A 365 -14.68 -11.48 -0.52
CA TYR A 365 -14.66 -10.13 -1.10
C TYR A 365 -15.97 -9.81 -1.85
N ARG A 366 -16.55 -10.79 -2.56
CA ARG A 366 -17.88 -10.61 -3.20
C ARG A 366 -18.98 -10.36 -2.17
N LYS A 367 -18.96 -11.06 -1.02
CA LYS A 367 -19.91 -10.80 0.09
C LYS A 367 -19.73 -9.39 0.68
N ALA A 368 -18.48 -8.95 0.85
CA ALA A 368 -18.19 -7.58 1.29
C ALA A 368 -18.75 -6.54 0.30
N LEU A 369 -18.57 -6.76 -1.00
CA LEU A 369 -19.10 -5.87 -2.05
C LEU A 369 -20.60 -5.98 -2.30
N TYR A 370 -21.24 -7.06 -1.84
CA TYR A 370 -22.69 -7.17 -1.83
C TYR A 370 -23.29 -6.25 -0.77
N LEU A 371 -22.69 -6.23 0.43
CA LEU A 371 -23.15 -5.41 1.55
C LEU A 371 -22.70 -3.95 1.44
N ALA A 372 -21.46 -3.71 1.02
CA ALA A 372 -20.91 -2.39 0.78
C ALA A 372 -20.38 -2.31 -0.66
N PRO A 373 -21.25 -1.99 -1.63
CA PRO A 373 -20.92 -1.88 -3.06
C PRO A 373 -19.73 -1.00 -3.44
N ARG A 374 -19.30 -0.12 -2.53
CA ARG A 374 -18.22 0.86 -2.68
C ARG A 374 -17.03 0.62 -1.72
N HIS A 375 -16.96 -0.54 -1.07
CA HIS A 375 -15.85 -0.85 -0.16
C HIS A 375 -14.54 -0.93 -0.93
N ALA A 376 -13.71 0.10 -0.79
CA ALA A 376 -12.56 0.34 -1.68
C ALA A 376 -11.55 -0.81 -1.63
N GLU A 377 -11.24 -1.28 -0.42
CA GLU A 377 -10.31 -2.36 -0.14
C GLU A 377 -10.80 -3.68 -0.76
N ALA A 378 -12.06 -4.06 -0.53
CA ALA A 378 -12.61 -5.27 -1.12
C ALA A 378 -12.66 -5.22 -2.66
N ILE A 379 -12.88 -4.05 -3.27
CA ILE A 379 -12.79 -3.88 -4.74
C ILE A 379 -11.34 -4.09 -5.20
N ALA A 380 -10.39 -3.43 -4.54
CA ALA A 380 -8.98 -3.51 -4.90
C ALA A 380 -8.47 -4.96 -4.85
N HIS A 381 -8.66 -5.64 -3.72
CA HIS A 381 -8.22 -7.01 -3.51
C HIS A 381 -8.92 -8.01 -4.44
N LEU A 382 -10.23 -7.89 -4.66
CA LEU A 382 -10.94 -8.77 -5.58
C LEU A 382 -10.49 -8.56 -7.03
N SER A 383 -10.22 -7.32 -7.45
CA SER A 383 -9.73 -7.07 -8.81
C SER A 383 -8.35 -7.67 -9.03
N ALA A 384 -7.43 -7.54 -8.05
CA ALA A 384 -6.10 -8.12 -8.12
C ALA A 384 -6.17 -9.66 -8.17
N LEU A 385 -7.04 -10.26 -7.37
CA LEU A 385 -7.25 -11.70 -7.32
C LEU A 385 -7.81 -12.26 -8.63
N LEU A 386 -8.74 -11.56 -9.28
CA LEU A 386 -9.29 -11.95 -10.59
C LEU A 386 -8.23 -11.82 -11.69
N ALA A 387 -7.44 -10.76 -11.67
CA ALA A 387 -6.34 -10.57 -12.62
C ALA A 387 -5.28 -11.66 -12.50
N ALA A 388 -4.89 -12.04 -11.27
CA ALA A 388 -3.95 -13.13 -11.01
C ALA A 388 -4.45 -14.49 -11.52
N ARG A 389 -5.76 -14.66 -11.68
CA ARG A 389 -6.41 -15.87 -12.21
C ARG A 389 -6.72 -15.80 -13.71
N GLY A 390 -6.32 -14.72 -14.38
CA GLY A 390 -6.56 -14.50 -15.80
C GLY A 390 -7.93 -13.92 -16.16
N ASP A 391 -8.80 -13.63 -15.19
CA ASP A 391 -10.08 -12.94 -15.44
C ASP A 391 -9.89 -11.41 -15.45
N LEU A 392 -9.19 -10.94 -16.47
CA LEU A 392 -8.91 -9.52 -16.68
C LEU A 392 -10.19 -8.72 -16.93
N ALA A 393 -11.18 -9.30 -17.61
CA ALA A 393 -12.47 -8.67 -17.85
C ALA A 393 -13.26 -8.44 -16.54
N GLY A 394 -13.24 -9.43 -15.64
CA GLY A 394 -13.82 -9.32 -14.29
C GLY A 394 -13.13 -8.27 -13.44
N ALA A 395 -11.80 -8.24 -13.44
CA ALA A 395 -11.01 -7.23 -12.72
C ALA A 395 -11.34 -5.81 -13.20
N ARG A 396 -11.35 -5.58 -14.52
CA ARG A 396 -11.68 -4.29 -15.14
C ARG A 396 -13.08 -3.80 -14.76
N ARG A 397 -14.09 -4.68 -14.78
CA ARG A 397 -15.47 -4.31 -14.39
C ARG A 397 -15.56 -3.83 -12.95
N LEU A 398 -14.80 -4.43 -12.03
CA LEU A 398 -14.78 -4.04 -10.62
C LEU A 398 -14.06 -2.71 -10.40
N GLN A 399 -12.94 -2.48 -11.09
CA GLN A 399 -12.20 -1.22 -11.01
C GLN A 399 -13.01 -0.04 -11.57
N GLN A 400 -13.70 -0.23 -12.70
CA GLN A 400 -14.61 0.78 -13.25
C GLN A 400 -15.75 1.15 -12.28
N ARG A 401 -16.18 0.19 -11.45
CA ARG A 401 -17.22 0.41 -10.44
C ARG A 401 -16.73 1.26 -9.26
N ALA A 402 -15.47 1.15 -8.86
CA ALA A 402 -14.87 2.06 -7.87
C ALA A 402 -14.84 3.51 -8.38
N GLY A 403 -14.45 3.72 -9.65
CA GLY A 403 -14.34 5.06 -10.23
C GLY A 403 -15.66 5.84 -10.38
N ARG A 404 -16.81 5.15 -10.48
CA ARG A 404 -18.13 5.81 -10.60
C ARG A 404 -18.69 6.35 -9.27
N GLY A 405 -18.14 5.95 -8.12
CA GLY A 405 -18.60 6.37 -6.80
C GLY A 405 -18.16 7.78 -6.40
N VAL A 406 -16.96 8.18 -6.83
CA VAL A 406 -16.32 9.46 -6.47
C VAL A 406 -17.07 10.67 -7.08
N SER A 407 -17.74 10.47 -8.23
CA SER A 407 -18.41 11.56 -8.96
C SER A 407 -19.76 12.03 -8.37
N ARG A 408 -20.29 11.37 -7.33
CA ARG A 408 -21.62 11.72 -6.77
C ARG A 408 -21.59 12.43 -5.42
N ASP A 409 -20.47 12.42 -4.70
CA ASP A 409 -20.35 13.08 -3.39
C ASP A 409 -19.81 14.53 -3.51
N GLU A 410 -19.65 15.04 -4.73
CA GLU A 410 -19.29 16.44 -5.04
C GLU A 410 -20.46 17.24 -5.64
N ARG A 411 -21.67 17.08 -5.11
CA ARG A 411 -22.78 18.01 -5.36
C ARG A 411 -23.37 18.56 -4.08
#